data_AF-A0AAV8ZST1-F1
#
_entry.id   AF-A0AAV8ZST1-F1
#
_cell.length_a   1.000
_cell.length_b   1.000
_cell.length_c   1.000
_cell.angle_alpha   90.00
_cell.angle_beta   90.00
_cell.angle_gamma   90.00
#
_symmetry.space_group_name_H-M   'P 1'
#
loop_
_entity.id
_entity.type
_entity.pdbx_description
1 polymer ?
#
loop_
_entity_poly.entity_id
_entity_poly.type
_entity_poly.pdbx_seq_one_letter_code
_entity_poly.pdbx_strand_id
1 'polypeptide(L)'
;MIQTENIHGVYVIPSNESSLIWFGVIFVRNGPYEDGIFRFTIVLDENFPDCEHPKVVFQSEMFHPVIDPVGNELNLLNAFPKWNKSEQHLWQVLKFIQWIFYNVDASVAHVVNTEAAEMYKSNKNAFKAKAQEIVNLSKDHLYDEPPTEDKHYIIFEPYVPEVHDKIRMSMITFQEEQTSKIGHSWVLPGTYKSLARPPTPQSESES
;
A
#
# COMPACT_ATOMS: atom_id res chain seq x y z
N MET A 1 -5.46 8.51 -12.44
CA MET A 1 -6.40 7.52 -11.87
C MET A 1 -5.58 6.60 -10.97
N ILE A 2 -5.88 6.48 -9.68
CA ILE A 2 -5.04 5.71 -8.72
C ILE A 2 -4.97 4.21 -9.12
N GLN A 3 -6.01 3.70 -9.80
CA GLN A 3 -6.07 2.31 -10.29
C GLN A 3 -4.99 1.92 -11.31
N THR A 4 -4.38 2.85 -12.03
CA THR A 4 -3.36 2.52 -13.04
C THR A 4 -1.96 2.33 -12.46
N GLU A 5 -1.71 2.78 -11.22
CA GLU A 5 -0.41 2.65 -10.55
C GLU A 5 -0.51 1.54 -9.50
N ASN A 6 0.13 0.41 -9.78
CA ASN A 6 0.13 -0.74 -8.87
C ASN A 6 1.16 -0.54 -7.74
N ILE A 7 0.75 0.15 -6.68
CA ILE A 7 1.57 0.37 -5.48
C ILE A 7 1.38 -0.83 -4.54
N HIS A 8 2.19 -1.86 -4.75
CA HIS A 8 2.07 -3.11 -3.99
C HIS A 8 2.18 -2.90 -2.47
N GLY A 9 1.29 -3.53 -1.72
CA GLY A 9 1.34 -3.49 -0.26
C GLY A 9 0.83 -2.19 0.36
N VAL A 10 0.31 -1.25 -0.42
CA VAL A 10 -0.42 -0.08 0.10
C VAL A 10 -1.87 -0.18 -0.35
N TYR A 11 -2.80 -0.16 0.60
CA TYR A 11 -4.23 -0.17 0.35
C TYR A 11 -4.85 1.07 0.97
N VAL A 12 -5.76 1.71 0.24
CA VAL A 12 -6.48 2.89 0.71
C VAL A 12 -7.94 2.85 0.29
N ILE A 13 -8.80 3.38 1.16
CA ILE A 13 -10.23 3.53 0.94
C ILE A 13 -10.69 4.87 1.53
N PRO A 14 -11.47 5.68 0.79
CA PRO A 14 -12.08 6.88 1.37
C PRO A 14 -13.06 6.49 2.48
N SER A 15 -13.15 7.29 3.54
CA SER A 15 -14.13 7.15 4.62
C SER A 15 -15.55 7.11 4.05
N ASN A 16 -16.43 6.36 4.72
CA ASN A 16 -17.84 6.32 4.36
C ASN A 16 -18.55 7.64 4.69
N GLU A 17 -18.09 8.32 5.74
CA GLU A 17 -18.68 9.58 6.22
C GLU A 17 -18.13 10.81 5.48
N SER A 18 -16.87 10.80 5.06
CA SER A 18 -16.23 11.94 4.39
C SER A 18 -15.22 11.52 3.34
N SER A 19 -15.40 12.00 2.10
CA SER A 19 -14.41 11.82 1.03
C SER A 19 -13.09 12.58 1.26
N LEU A 20 -13.02 13.44 2.28
CA LEU A 20 -11.81 14.17 2.68
C LEU A 20 -10.91 13.34 3.62
N ILE A 21 -11.41 12.22 4.15
CA ILE A 21 -10.66 11.32 5.02
C ILE A 21 -10.47 10.00 4.30
N TRP A 22 -9.25 9.49 4.24
CA TRP A 22 -8.96 8.20 3.62
C TRP A 22 -8.21 7.31 4.59
N PHE A 23 -8.73 6.12 4.82
CA PHE A 23 -8.08 5.10 5.64
C PHE A 23 -7.12 4.31 4.76
N GLY A 24 -5.92 4.08 5.28
CA GLY A 24 -4.88 3.37 4.58
C GLY A 24 -4.16 2.38 5.47
N VAL A 25 -3.59 1.36 4.83
CA VAL A 25 -2.69 0.41 5.47
C VAL A 25 -1.52 0.09 4.54
N ILE A 26 -0.32 0.03 5.10
CA ILE A 26 0.90 -0.41 4.41
C ILE A 26 1.43 -1.71 5.03
N PHE A 27 1.70 -2.68 4.16
CA PHE A 27 2.40 -3.93 4.45
C PHE A 27 3.84 -3.84 3.96
N VAL A 28 4.77 -3.68 4.89
CA VAL A 28 6.19 -3.52 4.57
C VAL A 28 6.83 -4.89 4.38
N ARG A 29 7.46 -5.11 3.22
CA ARG A 29 8.00 -6.43 2.83
C ARG A 29 9.52 -6.57 2.91
N ASN A 30 10.24 -5.49 3.22
CA ASN A 30 11.70 -5.48 3.26
C ASN A 30 12.18 -4.30 4.12
N GLY A 31 13.44 -4.34 4.52
CA GLY A 31 14.11 -3.29 5.28
C GLY A 31 13.94 -3.46 6.78
N PRO A 32 14.28 -2.43 7.57
CA PRO A 32 14.21 -2.50 9.03
C PRO A 32 12.80 -2.74 9.59
N TYR A 33 11.77 -2.50 8.78
CA TYR A 33 10.35 -2.59 9.12
C TYR A 33 9.65 -3.79 8.46
N GLU A 34 10.41 -4.78 7.99
CA GLU A 34 9.88 -5.99 7.37
C GLU A 34 8.80 -6.65 8.26
N ASP A 35 7.73 -7.13 7.62
CA ASP A 35 6.52 -7.68 8.23
C ASP A 35 5.69 -6.68 9.06
N GLY A 36 6.00 -5.38 8.99
CA GLY A 36 5.21 -4.32 9.60
C GLY A 36 3.87 -4.10 8.89
N ILE A 37 2.81 -3.91 9.68
CA ILE A 37 1.47 -3.59 9.19
C ILE A 37 1.04 -2.26 9.83
N PHE A 38 1.21 -1.16 9.10
CA PHE A 38 0.98 0.18 9.65
C PHE A 38 -0.26 0.80 9.04
N ARG A 39 -1.25 1.11 9.88
CA ARG A 39 -2.43 1.88 9.50
C ARG A 39 -2.11 3.38 9.53
N PHE A 40 -2.64 4.10 8.56
CA PHE A 40 -2.51 5.55 8.46
C PHE A 40 -3.82 6.17 7.96
N THR A 41 -3.96 7.46 8.20
CA THR A 41 -5.10 8.25 7.74
C THR A 41 -4.58 9.40 6.89
N ILE A 42 -5.13 9.57 5.70
CA ILE A 42 -4.90 10.76 4.86
C ILE A 42 -6.04 11.73 5.14
N VAL A 43 -5.69 12.96 5.50
CA VAL A 43 -6.65 14.05 5.72
C VAL A 43 -6.45 15.10 4.64
N LEU A 44 -7.52 15.37 3.91
CA LEU A 44 -7.60 16.41 2.88
C LEU A 44 -8.29 17.64 3.48
N ASP A 45 -7.77 18.83 3.15
CA ASP A 45 -8.44 20.08 3.49
C ASP A 45 -9.75 20.22 2.69
N GLU A 46 -10.70 21.00 3.21
CA GLU A 46 -11.97 21.29 2.51
C GLU A 46 -11.75 21.97 1.16
N ASN A 47 -10.65 22.71 0.99
CA ASN A 47 -10.29 23.37 -0.26
C ASN A 47 -9.43 22.51 -1.18
N PHE A 48 -9.19 21.22 -0.86
CA PHE A 48 -8.39 20.35 -1.71
C PHE A 48 -9.01 20.20 -3.12
N PRO A 49 -8.22 20.31 -4.21
CA PRO A 49 -6.75 20.33 -4.28
C PRO A 49 -6.12 21.74 -4.38
N ASP A 50 -6.86 22.81 -4.10
CA ASP A 50 -6.41 24.22 -4.19
C ASP A 50 -5.73 24.74 -2.91
N CYS A 51 -5.28 23.83 -2.06
CA CYS A 51 -4.68 24.09 -0.75
C CYS A 51 -3.25 23.51 -0.63
N GLU A 52 -2.74 23.40 0.60
CA GLU A 52 -1.51 22.68 0.92
C GLU A 52 -1.63 21.16 0.65
N HIS A 53 -0.51 20.46 0.77
CA HIS A 53 -0.48 19.01 0.57
C HIS A 53 -1.37 18.29 1.60
N PRO A 54 -1.85 17.06 1.30
CA PRO A 54 -2.55 16.23 2.28
C PRO A 54 -1.74 16.04 3.56
N LYS A 55 -2.41 15.77 4.68
CA LYS A 55 -1.75 15.28 5.89
C LYS A 55 -1.83 13.77 5.94
N VAL A 56 -0.77 13.12 6.40
CA VAL A 56 -0.72 11.66 6.56
C VAL A 56 -0.29 11.34 7.98
N VAL A 57 -1.17 10.71 8.74
CA VAL A 57 -0.95 10.41 10.16
C VAL A 57 -1.01 8.91 10.38
N PHE A 58 0.06 8.34 10.92
CA PHE A 58 0.09 6.93 11.34
C PHE A 58 -0.66 6.74 12.65
N GLN A 59 -1.37 5.62 12.76
CA GLN A 59 -2.22 5.35 13.92
C GLN A 59 -1.45 4.71 15.08
N SER A 60 -0.42 3.92 14.77
CA SER A 60 0.52 3.39 15.76
C SER A 60 1.67 4.35 16.00
N GLU A 61 2.33 4.23 17.15
CA GLU A 61 3.63 4.87 17.40
C GLU A 61 4.65 4.47 16.32
N MET A 62 5.40 5.44 15.81
CA MET A 62 6.40 5.23 14.75
C MET A 62 7.77 5.76 15.13
N PHE A 63 8.82 4.97 14.86
CA PHE A 63 10.22 5.37 15.07
C PHE A 63 10.97 5.58 13.75
N HIS A 64 10.51 6.47 12.88
CA HIS A 64 11.09 6.66 11.54
C HIS A 64 11.71 8.06 11.35
N PRO A 65 12.85 8.23 10.64
CA PRO A 65 13.47 9.55 10.44
C PRO A 65 12.54 10.64 9.89
N VAL A 66 11.58 10.25 9.04
CA VAL A 66 10.66 11.15 8.31
C VAL A 66 9.27 11.27 8.98
N ILE A 67 9.02 10.56 10.08
CA ILE A 67 7.74 10.61 10.80
C ILE A 67 7.94 11.36 12.12
N ASP A 68 7.06 12.31 12.40
CA ASP A 68 7.10 13.06 13.66
C ASP A 68 6.82 12.12 14.85
N PRO A 69 7.70 12.07 15.88
CA PRO A 69 7.56 11.11 16.97
C PRO A 69 6.40 11.39 17.93
N VAL A 70 5.82 12.59 17.90
CA VAL A 70 4.73 12.98 18.82
C VAL A 70 3.37 12.84 18.14
N GLY A 71 3.22 13.40 16.95
CA GLY A 71 1.97 13.40 16.19
C GLY A 71 1.82 12.23 15.22
N ASN A 72 2.85 11.40 15.03
CA ASN A 72 2.91 10.34 14.02
C ASN A 72 2.62 10.85 12.59
N GLU A 73 2.82 12.14 12.34
CA GLU A 73 2.60 12.77 11.04
C GLU A 73 3.82 12.57 10.14
N LEU A 74 3.59 12.12 8.91
CA LEU A 74 4.62 12.01 7.89
C LEU A 74 5.01 13.39 7.38
N ASN A 75 6.30 13.72 7.42
CA ASN A 75 6.79 14.98 6.87
C ASN A 75 6.77 14.98 5.34
N LEU A 76 5.72 15.57 4.76
CA LEU A 76 5.55 15.74 3.32
C LEU A 76 6.18 17.02 2.78
N LEU A 77 6.43 18.04 3.60
CA LEU A 77 6.94 19.35 3.15
C LEU A 77 8.28 19.23 2.41
N ASN A 78 9.14 18.30 2.83
CA ASN A 78 10.42 18.10 2.15
C ASN A 78 10.28 17.40 0.78
N ALA A 79 9.20 16.65 0.54
CA ALA A 79 8.94 15.95 -0.73
C ALA A 79 7.99 16.73 -1.64
N PHE A 80 7.08 17.50 -1.05
CA PHE A 80 6.06 18.32 -1.71
C PHE A 80 6.06 19.74 -1.11
N PRO A 81 7.13 20.54 -1.31
CA PRO A 81 7.26 21.86 -0.67
C PRO A 81 6.13 22.84 -1.04
N LYS A 82 5.60 22.69 -2.26
CA LYS A 82 4.41 23.38 -2.71
C LYS A 82 3.52 22.38 -3.44
N TRP A 83 2.27 22.27 -2.99
CA TRP A 83 1.30 21.41 -3.66
C TRP A 83 0.91 22.00 -5.02
N ASN A 84 1.03 21.20 -6.08
CA ASN A 84 0.62 21.59 -7.42
C ASN A 84 -0.41 20.59 -7.97
N LYS A 85 -1.69 20.96 -7.94
CA LYS A 85 -2.80 20.11 -8.38
C LYS A 85 -2.72 19.62 -9.84
N SER A 86 -1.95 20.29 -10.71
CA SER A 86 -1.79 19.84 -12.11
C SER A 86 -0.76 18.72 -12.27
N GLU A 87 0.17 18.58 -11.32
CA GLU A 87 1.30 17.66 -11.40
C GLU A 87 1.28 16.59 -10.29
N GLN A 88 0.70 16.94 -9.14
CA GLN A 88 0.73 16.15 -7.93
C GLN A 88 -0.65 15.60 -7.59
N HIS A 89 -0.65 14.32 -7.22
CA HIS A 89 -1.83 13.52 -6.99
C HIS A 89 -1.62 12.64 -5.77
N LEU A 90 -2.71 12.14 -5.18
CA LEU A 90 -2.65 11.27 -4.00
C LEU A 90 -1.81 10.02 -4.22
N TRP A 91 -1.78 9.43 -5.42
CA TRP A 91 -0.93 8.27 -5.69
C TRP A 91 0.58 8.57 -5.51
N GLN A 92 1.04 9.80 -5.73
CA GLN A 92 2.44 10.18 -5.46
C GLN A 92 2.71 10.21 -3.95
N VAL A 93 1.73 10.66 -3.16
CA VAL A 93 1.80 10.57 -1.69
C VAL A 93 1.88 9.11 -1.24
N LEU A 94 1.05 8.23 -1.81
CA LEU A 94 1.12 6.78 -1.53
C LEU A 94 2.46 6.16 -1.91
N LYS A 95 3.02 6.54 -3.07
CA LYS A 95 4.38 6.12 -3.45
C LYS A 95 5.43 6.63 -2.48
N PHE A 96 5.28 7.85 -1.96
CA PHE A 96 6.20 8.39 -0.97
C PHE A 96 6.10 7.64 0.37
N ILE A 97 4.89 7.35 0.85
CA ILE A 97 4.66 6.49 2.04
C ILE A 97 5.36 5.14 1.87
N GLN A 98 5.26 4.50 0.70
CA GLN A 98 6.01 3.27 0.45
C GLN A 98 7.51 3.54 0.43
N TRP A 99 7.96 4.54 -0.32
CA TRP A 99 9.38 4.81 -0.57
C TRP A 99 10.19 5.01 0.71
N ILE A 100 9.66 5.72 1.72
CA ILE A 100 10.39 5.97 2.97
C ILE A 100 10.79 4.68 3.71
N PHE A 101 9.92 3.66 3.72
CA PHE A 101 10.21 2.39 4.40
C PHE A 101 11.23 1.54 3.62
N TYR A 102 11.21 1.62 2.29
CA TYR A 102 12.11 0.85 1.44
C TYR A 102 13.48 1.53 1.25
N ASN A 103 13.58 2.84 1.48
CA ASN A 103 14.77 3.64 1.20
C ASN A 103 15.15 4.49 2.41
N VAL A 104 15.26 3.88 3.59
CA VAL A 104 15.55 4.59 4.86
C VAL A 104 16.79 5.47 4.73
N ASP A 105 17.89 4.99 4.12
CA ASP A 105 19.11 5.78 3.88
C ASP A 105 18.84 7.10 3.14
N ALA A 106 18.07 7.04 2.05
CA ALA A 106 17.73 8.22 1.24
C ALA A 106 16.69 9.12 1.95
N SER A 107 15.80 8.51 2.74
CA SER A 107 14.75 9.21 3.46
C SER A 107 15.29 10.19 4.52
N VAL A 108 16.53 10.00 4.99
CA VAL A 108 17.18 10.89 5.97
C VAL A 108 17.31 12.34 5.48
N ALA A 109 17.27 12.57 4.16
CA ALA A 109 17.22 13.92 3.59
C ALA A 109 15.93 14.69 3.96
N HIS A 110 14.87 13.97 4.35
CA HIS A 110 13.56 14.50 4.74
C HIS A 110 13.34 14.47 6.26
N VAL A 111 14.42 14.39 7.06
CA VAL A 111 14.36 14.16 8.51
C VAL A 111 13.48 15.18 9.26
N VAL A 112 12.68 14.65 10.18
CA VAL A 112 11.98 15.39 11.24
C VAL A 112 12.29 14.79 12.61
N ASN A 113 12.42 13.46 12.69
CA ASN A 113 12.87 12.75 13.88
C ASN A 113 14.40 12.62 13.86
N THR A 114 15.06 13.56 14.54
CA THR A 114 16.53 13.60 14.62
C THR A 114 17.10 12.41 15.37
N GLU A 115 16.42 11.93 16.41
CA GLU A 115 16.85 10.76 17.19
C GLU A 115 16.92 9.50 16.31
N ALA A 116 15.85 9.23 15.55
CA ALA A 116 15.81 8.10 14.62
C ALA A 116 16.89 8.23 13.53
N ALA A 117 17.12 9.43 12.99
CA ALA A 117 18.15 9.66 11.98
C ALA A 117 19.58 9.51 12.52
N GLU A 118 19.85 9.99 13.73
CA GLU A 118 21.15 9.85 14.40
C GLU A 118 21.43 8.40 14.78
N MET A 119 20.43 7.69 15.32
CA MET A 119 20.54 6.27 15.62
C MET A 119 20.81 5.45 14.37
N TYR A 120 20.12 5.77 13.26
CA TYR A 120 20.35 5.11 11.98
C TYR A 120 21.78 5.31 11.45
N LYS A 121 22.36 6.51 11.63
CA LYS A 121 23.74 6.81 11.20
C LYS A 121 24.80 6.20 12.11
N SER A 122 24.60 6.28 13.42
CA SER A 122 25.59 5.87 14.43
C SER A 122 25.57 4.36 14.70
N ASN A 123 24.39 3.76 14.74
CA ASN A 123 24.21 2.35 15.09
C ASN A 123 23.01 1.72 14.37
N LYS A 124 23.25 1.27 13.12
CA LYS A 124 22.24 0.61 12.30
C LYS A 124 21.59 -0.61 12.97
N ASN A 125 22.33 -1.34 13.81
CA ASN A 125 21.80 -2.50 14.51
C ASN A 125 20.80 -2.11 15.61
N ALA A 126 21.10 -1.07 16.39
CA ALA A 126 20.17 -0.53 17.38
C ALA A 126 18.91 0.04 16.72
N PHE A 127 19.07 0.78 15.60
CA PHE A 127 17.94 1.25 14.82
C PHE A 127 17.06 0.10 14.33
N LYS A 128 17.67 -0.96 13.77
CA LYS A 128 16.93 -2.14 13.31
C LYS A 128 16.19 -2.83 14.45
N ALA A 129 16.79 -2.95 15.63
CA ALA A 129 16.13 -3.51 16.80
C ALA A 129 14.91 -2.65 17.20
N LYS A 130 15.05 -1.32 17.22
CA LYS A 130 13.95 -0.40 17.52
C LYS A 130 12.83 -0.45 16.48
N ALA A 131 13.18 -0.50 15.19
CA ALA A 131 12.20 -0.69 14.12
C ALA A 131 11.44 -2.01 14.27
N GLN A 132 12.13 -3.09 14.70
CA GLN A 132 11.49 -4.37 14.95
C GLN A 132 10.54 -4.34 16.16
N GLU A 133 10.86 -3.57 17.21
CA GLU A 133 9.91 -3.33 18.32
C GLU A 133 8.62 -2.70 17.80
N ILE A 134 8.72 -1.69 16.93
CA ILE A 134 7.56 -1.04 16.30
C ILE A 134 6.77 -2.02 15.42
N VAL A 135 7.44 -2.88 14.66
CA VAL A 135 6.78 -3.95 13.89
C VAL A 135 6.01 -4.88 14.81
N ASN A 136 6.61 -5.33 15.91
CA ASN A 136 5.94 -6.24 16.85
C ASN A 136 4.73 -5.56 17.50
N LEU A 137 4.86 -4.29 17.92
CA LEU A 137 3.75 -3.50 18.44
C LEU A 137 2.59 -3.42 17.43
N SER A 138 2.90 -3.20 16.14
CA SER A 138 1.87 -3.17 15.09
C SER A 138 1.11 -4.50 14.94
N LYS A 139 1.78 -5.63 15.19
CA LYS A 139 1.18 -6.97 15.15
C LYS A 139 0.35 -7.26 16.39
N ASP A 140 0.81 -6.83 17.56
CA ASP A 140 0.10 -7.01 18.83
C ASP A 140 -1.25 -6.27 18.82
N HIS A 141 -1.29 -5.08 18.21
CA HIS A 141 -2.50 -4.26 18.05
C HIS A 141 -3.24 -4.49 16.72
N LEU A 142 -2.95 -5.58 16.00
CA LEU A 142 -3.50 -5.81 14.67
C LEU A 142 -5.04 -5.96 14.69
N TYR A 143 -5.56 -6.62 15.72
CA TYR A 143 -6.97 -6.99 15.89
C TYR A 143 -7.71 -6.12 16.91
N ASP A 144 -7.13 -4.98 17.29
CA ASP A 144 -7.77 -4.02 18.19
C ASP A 144 -9.08 -3.48 17.58
N GLU A 145 -10.00 -3.10 18.45
CA GLU A 145 -11.23 -2.44 18.04
C GLU A 145 -10.93 -1.13 17.29
N PRO A 146 -11.67 -0.83 16.22
CA PRO A 146 -11.42 0.37 15.43
C PRO A 146 -11.64 1.63 16.28
N PRO A 147 -10.83 2.69 16.09
CA PRO A 147 -10.99 3.95 16.81
C PRO A 147 -12.18 4.79 16.32
N THR A 148 -12.96 4.28 15.37
CA THR A 148 -14.09 4.96 14.72
C THR A 148 -15.16 3.94 14.34
N GLU A 149 -16.40 4.40 14.28
CA GLU A 149 -17.57 3.63 13.81
C GLU A 149 -17.72 3.65 12.27
N ASP A 150 -16.80 4.31 11.56
CA ASP A 150 -16.83 4.38 10.10
C ASP A 150 -16.61 3.00 9.48
N LYS A 151 -17.59 2.55 8.68
CA LYS A 151 -17.62 1.23 8.04
C LYS A 151 -16.50 0.99 7.03
N HIS A 152 -15.86 2.03 6.52
CA HIS A 152 -14.72 1.91 5.61
C HIS A 152 -13.38 1.85 6.35
N TYR A 153 -13.36 1.97 7.69
CA TYR A 153 -12.15 1.78 8.44
C TYR A 153 -11.61 0.34 8.25
N ILE A 154 -10.32 0.23 7.95
CA ILE A 154 -9.69 -1.05 7.62
C ILE A 154 -9.41 -1.82 8.91
N ILE A 155 -10.19 -2.87 9.14
CA ILE A 155 -10.02 -3.80 10.26
C ILE A 155 -9.45 -5.14 9.78
N PHE A 156 -8.80 -5.85 10.70
CA PHE A 156 -8.36 -7.23 10.52
C PHE A 156 -9.04 -8.10 11.55
N GLU A 157 -9.37 -9.32 11.17
CA GLU A 157 -9.92 -10.34 12.07
C GLU A 157 -8.99 -11.56 12.10
N PRO A 158 -8.89 -12.25 13.24
CA PRO A 158 -8.13 -13.49 13.32
C PRO A 158 -8.65 -14.52 12.30
N TYR A 159 -7.71 -15.30 11.74
CA TYR A 159 -8.07 -16.33 10.78
C TYR A 159 -8.86 -17.47 11.46
N VAL A 160 -10.13 -17.60 11.11
CA VAL A 160 -11.02 -18.71 11.47
C VAL A 160 -11.17 -19.67 10.29
N PRO A 161 -10.62 -20.90 10.34
CA PRO A 161 -10.65 -21.84 9.21
C PRO A 161 -12.06 -22.11 8.66
N GLU A 162 -13.04 -22.27 9.55
CA GLU A 162 -14.42 -22.61 9.20
C GLU A 162 -15.10 -21.53 8.34
N VAL A 163 -14.72 -20.27 8.54
CA VAL A 163 -15.25 -19.11 7.80
C VAL A 163 -14.40 -18.86 6.55
N HIS A 164 -13.08 -18.90 6.68
CA HIS A 164 -12.16 -18.39 5.68
C HIS A 164 -11.67 -19.43 4.66
N ASP A 165 -11.62 -20.73 5.00
CA ASP A 165 -11.04 -21.76 4.12
C ASP A 165 -11.75 -21.83 2.76
N LYS A 166 -13.08 -21.76 2.76
CA LYS A 166 -13.88 -21.80 1.53
C LYS A 166 -13.50 -20.64 0.58
N ILE A 167 -13.37 -19.44 1.13
CA ILE A 167 -13.01 -18.24 0.37
C ILE A 167 -11.55 -18.34 -0.07
N ARG A 168 -10.65 -18.73 0.82
CA ARG A 168 -9.22 -18.92 0.54
C ARG A 168 -8.99 -19.89 -0.63
N MET A 169 -9.62 -21.06 -0.60
CA MET A 169 -9.53 -22.04 -1.69
C MET A 169 -10.01 -21.44 -3.02
N SER A 170 -11.14 -20.72 -3.00
CA SER A 170 -11.67 -20.08 -4.21
C SER A 170 -10.71 -19.03 -4.80
N MET A 171 -10.01 -18.26 -3.95
CA MET A 171 -9.02 -17.26 -4.38
C MET A 171 -7.79 -17.91 -4.99
N ILE A 172 -7.32 -19.03 -4.43
CA ILE A 172 -6.17 -19.80 -4.96
C ILE A 172 -6.52 -20.38 -6.33
N THR A 173 -7.66 -21.06 -6.46
CA THR A 173 -8.09 -21.66 -7.73
C THR A 173 -8.31 -20.61 -8.82
N PHE A 174 -8.89 -19.45 -8.48
CA PHE A 174 -9.07 -18.36 -9.44
C PHE A 174 -7.74 -17.78 -9.97
N GLN A 175 -6.68 -17.73 -9.13
CA GLN A 175 -5.36 -17.32 -9.59
C GLN A 175 -4.71 -18.33 -10.54
N GLU A 176 -4.91 -19.64 -10.32
CA GLU A 176 -4.41 -20.69 -11.22
C GLU A 176 -5.09 -20.65 -12.60
N GLU A 177 -6.38 -20.34 -12.64
CA GLU A 177 -7.10 -20.15 -13.90
C GLU A 177 -6.61 -18.91 -14.68
N GLN A 178 -6.29 -17.81 -13.98
CA GLN A 178 -5.74 -16.59 -14.60
C GLN A 178 -4.31 -16.80 -15.15
N THR A 179 -3.45 -17.54 -14.46
CA THR A 179 -2.09 -17.84 -14.95
C THR A 179 -2.09 -18.79 -16.16
N SER A 180 -3.15 -19.57 -16.35
CA SER A 180 -3.34 -20.43 -17.53
C SER A 180 -3.82 -19.70 -18.79
N LYS A 181 -4.29 -18.44 -18.67
CA LYS A 181 -4.67 -17.63 -19.84
C LYS A 181 -3.43 -17.10 -20.54
N ILE A 182 -2.85 -17.96 -21.37
CA ILE A 182 -1.99 -17.59 -22.51
C ILE A 182 -2.66 -16.39 -23.17
N GLY A 183 -1.95 -15.26 -23.21
CA GLY A 183 -2.48 -14.00 -23.71
C GLY A 183 -3.14 -14.16 -25.08
N HIS A 184 -4.09 -13.27 -25.38
CA HIS A 184 -4.74 -13.20 -26.69
C HIS A 184 -3.72 -12.81 -27.78
N SER A 185 -2.86 -13.75 -28.15
CA SER A 185 -2.02 -13.65 -29.32
C SER A 185 -2.95 -13.74 -30.52
N TRP A 186 -3.10 -12.63 -31.23
CA TRP A 186 -3.78 -12.56 -32.52
C TRP A 186 -2.96 -13.22 -33.65
N VAL A 187 -1.86 -13.89 -33.30
CA VAL A 187 -0.93 -14.58 -34.18
C VAL A 187 -0.82 -16.02 -33.72
N LEU A 188 -1.11 -16.97 -34.60
CA LEU A 188 -0.96 -18.39 -34.30
C LEU A 188 0.55 -18.73 -34.17
N PRO A 189 0.95 -19.57 -33.21
CA PRO A 189 2.34 -20.03 -33.09
C PRO A 189 2.87 -20.56 -34.43
N GLY A 190 4.02 -20.04 -34.88
CA GLY A 190 4.61 -20.43 -36.17
C GLY A 190 4.08 -19.69 -37.40
N THR A 191 3.21 -18.69 -37.23
CA THR A 191 2.71 -17.85 -38.33
C THR A 191 3.16 -16.40 -38.19
N TYR A 192 3.36 -15.71 -39.31
CA TYR A 192 3.68 -14.28 -39.35
C TYR A 192 2.47 -13.42 -39.78
N LYS A 193 1.28 -14.01 -39.89
CA LYS A 193 0.04 -13.31 -40.25
C LYS A 193 -0.69 -12.87 -38.99
N SER A 194 -0.90 -11.56 -38.86
CA SER A 194 -1.80 -10.99 -37.86
C SER A 194 -3.26 -11.35 -38.17
N LEU A 195 -4.06 -11.57 -37.13
CA LEU A 195 -5.52 -11.84 -37.17
C LEU A 195 -5.93 -13.20 -37.77
N ALA A 196 -5.05 -14.21 -37.73
CA ALA A 196 -5.41 -15.56 -38.15
C ALA A 196 -6.40 -16.19 -37.16
N ARG A 197 -7.60 -16.56 -37.61
CA ARG A 197 -8.55 -17.34 -36.80
C ARG A 197 -8.15 -18.82 -36.80
N PRO A 198 -8.29 -19.54 -35.68
CA PRO A 198 -8.20 -20.99 -35.67
C PRO A 198 -9.25 -21.59 -36.63
N PRO A 199 -8.95 -22.69 -37.33
CA PRO A 199 -9.93 -23.36 -38.17
C PRO A 199 -11.11 -23.83 -37.31
N THR A 200 -12.33 -23.56 -37.77
CA THR A 200 -13.56 -24.03 -37.14
C THR A 200 -13.57 -25.56 -37.14
N PRO A 201 -13.81 -26.24 -36.00
CA PRO A 201 -13.93 -27.69 -35.98
C PRO A 201 -15.06 -28.13 -36.92
N GLN A 202 -14.78 -29.10 -37.79
CA GLN A 202 -15.83 -29.71 -38.61
C GLN A 202 -16.78 -30.48 -37.69
N SER A 203 -18.07 -30.18 -37.78
CA SER A 203 -19.12 -30.96 -37.12
C SER A 203 -19.18 -32.34 -37.77
N GLU A 204 -18.80 -33.38 -37.02
CA GLU A 204 -19.12 -34.76 -37.38
C GLU A 204 -20.63 -34.97 -37.22
N SER A 205 -21.37 -34.81 -38.33
CA SER A 205 -22.65 -35.49 -38.56
C SER A 205 -23.14 -35.21 -39.98
N GLU A 206 -23.00 -36.19 -40.88
CA GLU A 206 -24.13 -36.77 -41.61
C GLU A 206 -23.65 -37.91 -42.54
N SER A 207 -24.08 -39.12 -42.18
CA SER A 207 -24.11 -40.41 -42.91
C SER A 207 -22.82 -41.23 -43.03
#